data_AF-A0A520JSE8-F1
#
_entry.id   AF-A0A520JSE8-F1
#
_cell.length_a   1.000
_cell.length_b   1.000
_cell.length_c   1.000
_cell.angle_alpha   90.00
_cell.angle_beta   90.00
_cell.angle_gamma   90.00
#
_symmetry.space_group_name_H-M   'P 1'
#
loop_
_entity.id
_entity.type
_entity.pdbx_description
1 polymer ?
#
loop_
_entity_poly.entity_id
_entity_poly.type
_entity_poly.pdbx_seq_one_letter_code
_entity_poly.pdbx_strand_id
1 'polypeptide(L)'
;MNFPDIFYLNNGQWDWAAISTISNSFLVFILVIVTLWYARQVKKQTGFMKKDRLDKEIDKLVKKLHSKTEYDNIFRKENPYDGIGDPDKKHRYEIDIKERYRFWDEIKQNKYLGPDYLRSAIDNYIKKSQYGGGRDGDKAHKAAKTELLEATKKRYLELQVELEGKTWIIKKCSELKTKLSSFREKS
;
A
#
# COMPACT_ATOMS: atom_id res chain seq x y z
N MET A 1 10.39 -25.24 46.17
CA MET A 1 10.40 -26.16 45.02
C MET A 1 11.84 -26.61 44.84
N ASN A 2 12.11 -27.85 45.23
CA ASN A 2 13.43 -28.43 45.36
C ASN A 2 13.83 -29.06 44.01
N PHE A 3 14.76 -28.42 43.30
CA PHE A 3 15.42 -28.95 42.10
C PHE A 3 16.43 -30.11 42.30
N PRO A 4 16.86 -30.56 43.49
CA PRO A 4 17.89 -31.60 43.58
C PRO A 4 17.43 -33.01 43.17
N ASP A 5 16.15 -33.37 43.29
CA ASP A 5 15.73 -34.77 43.20
C ASP A 5 15.61 -35.33 41.77
N ILE A 6 15.77 -34.50 40.74
CA ILE A 6 15.70 -34.94 39.32
C ILE A 6 17.04 -35.51 38.84
N PHE A 7 18.16 -35.14 39.47
CA PHE A 7 19.50 -35.51 39.02
C PHE A 7 20.14 -36.67 39.81
N TYR A 8 19.46 -37.20 40.83
CA TYR A 8 20.00 -38.23 41.72
C TYR A 8 19.03 -39.41 41.89
N LEU A 9 18.97 -40.33 40.92
CA LEU A 9 18.25 -41.61 41.08
C LEU A 9 18.88 -42.74 40.26
N ASN A 10 20.10 -43.17 40.65
CA ASN A 10 20.52 -44.59 40.76
C ASN A 10 22.00 -44.66 41.20
N ASN A 11 22.26 -45.15 42.42
CA ASN A 11 23.58 -45.60 42.89
C ASN A 11 24.79 -44.66 42.64
N GLY A 12 24.62 -43.34 42.63
CA GLY A 12 25.71 -42.37 42.51
C GLY A 12 26.26 -42.15 41.09
N GLN A 13 25.61 -42.69 40.06
CA GLN A 13 25.94 -42.42 38.65
C GLN A 13 25.00 -41.38 38.05
N TRP A 14 25.56 -40.43 37.28
CA TRP A 14 24.80 -39.42 36.55
C TRP A 14 23.96 -40.09 35.45
N ASP A 15 22.65 -39.83 35.45
CA ASP A 15 21.74 -40.31 34.40
C ASP A 15 21.92 -39.48 33.11
N TRP A 16 22.85 -39.94 32.28
CA TRP A 16 23.16 -39.33 30.98
C TRP A 16 21.94 -39.28 30.04
N ALA A 17 20.95 -40.17 30.19
CA ALA A 17 19.74 -40.17 29.37
C ALA A 17 18.77 -39.04 29.79
N ALA A 18 18.64 -38.79 31.10
CA ALA A 18 17.90 -37.64 31.61
C ALA A 18 18.56 -36.32 31.17
N ILE A 19 19.89 -36.23 31.24
CA ILE A 19 20.66 -35.05 30.81
C ILE A 19 20.50 -34.81 29.30
N SER A 20 20.59 -35.86 28.47
CA SER A 20 20.40 -35.72 27.02
C SER A 20 19.00 -35.25 26.67
N THR A 21 17.98 -35.74 27.40
CA THR A 21 16.58 -35.35 27.18
C THR A 21 16.35 -33.89 27.54
N ILE A 22 16.87 -33.43 28.68
CA ILE A 22 16.78 -32.02 29.11
C ILE A 22 17.49 -31.10 28.12
N SER A 23 18.69 -31.48 27.66
CA SER A 23 19.46 -30.72 26.66
C SER A 23 18.70 -30.58 25.34
N ASN A 24 18.09 -31.67 24.86
CA ASN A 24 17.32 -31.66 23.62
C ASN A 24 16.03 -30.83 23.74
N SER A 25 15.32 -30.94 24.87
CA SER A 25 14.17 -30.07 25.17
C SER A 25 14.56 -28.59 25.23
N PHE A 26 15.71 -28.26 25.81
CA PHE A 26 16.22 -26.89 25.88
C PHE A 26 16.57 -26.34 24.49
N LEU A 27 17.21 -27.15 23.64
CA LEU A 27 17.50 -26.80 22.25
C LEU A 27 16.23 -26.53 21.44
N VAL A 28 15.21 -27.40 21.55
CA VAL A 28 13.91 -27.22 20.89
C VAL A 28 13.22 -25.95 21.41
N PHE A 29 13.28 -25.68 22.70
CA PHE A 29 12.70 -24.48 23.29
C PHE A 29 13.36 -23.20 22.76
N ILE A 30 14.69 -23.17 22.69
CA ILE A 30 15.44 -22.06 22.07
C ILE A 30 15.03 -21.89 20.61
N LEU A 31 14.94 -22.97 19.84
CA LEU A 31 14.55 -22.92 18.43
C LEU A 31 13.15 -22.30 18.25
N VAL A 32 12.19 -22.70 19.07
CA VAL A 32 10.83 -22.14 19.06
C VAL A 32 10.83 -20.64 19.39
N ILE A 33 11.61 -20.22 20.40
CA ILE A 33 11.74 -18.80 20.76
C ILE A 33 12.32 -17.99 19.61
N VAL A 34 13.42 -18.46 18.99
CA VAL A 34 14.06 -17.78 17.87
C VAL A 34 13.10 -17.66 16.69
N THR A 35 12.38 -18.74 16.38
CA THR A 35 11.41 -18.76 15.27
C THR A 35 10.26 -17.79 15.51
N LEU A 36 9.71 -17.74 16.74
CA LEU A 36 8.69 -16.77 17.15
C LEU A 36 9.20 -15.33 17.07
N TRP A 37 10.44 -15.08 17.49
CA TRP A 37 11.04 -13.77 17.43
C TRP A 37 11.24 -13.30 15.98
N TYR A 38 11.73 -14.18 15.11
CA TYR A 38 11.86 -13.92 13.68
C TYR A 38 10.51 -13.62 13.03
N ALA A 39 9.50 -14.44 13.29
CA ALA A 39 8.14 -14.22 12.79
C ALA A 39 7.57 -12.85 13.24
N ARG A 40 7.85 -12.43 14.48
CA ARG A 40 7.47 -11.09 14.98
C ARG A 40 8.22 -9.97 14.26
N GLN A 41 9.51 -10.12 13.96
CA GLN A 41 10.26 -9.14 13.17
C GLN A 41 9.69 -9.00 11.75
N VAL A 42 9.47 -10.12 11.07
CA VAL A 42 8.89 -10.13 9.72
C VAL A 42 7.51 -9.50 9.72
N LYS A 43 6.67 -9.75 10.74
CA LYS A 43 5.36 -9.10 10.90
C LYS A 43 5.48 -7.58 11.06
N LYS A 44 6.47 -7.09 11.80
CA LYS A 44 6.73 -5.65 11.94
C LYS A 44 7.17 -5.05 10.60
N GLN A 45 8.13 -5.68 9.92
CA GLN A 45 8.61 -5.22 8.61
C GLN A 45 7.50 -5.20 7.56
N THR A 46 6.69 -6.25 7.46
CA THR A 46 5.53 -6.28 6.56
C THR A 46 4.50 -5.21 6.90
N GLY A 47 4.28 -4.89 8.18
CA GLY A 47 3.47 -3.76 8.60
C GLY A 47 4.00 -2.41 8.10
N PHE A 48 5.30 -2.16 8.26
CA PHE A 48 5.96 -0.95 7.74
C PHE A 48 5.91 -0.86 6.22
N MET A 49 6.18 -1.96 5.50
CA MET A 49 6.11 -2.00 4.03
C MET A 49 4.68 -1.74 3.52
N LYS A 50 3.66 -2.27 4.20
CA LYS A 50 2.26 -1.98 3.85
C LYS A 50 1.92 -0.51 4.01
N LYS A 51 2.42 0.13 5.08
CA LYS A 51 2.21 1.57 5.30
C LYS A 51 2.93 2.40 4.25
N ASP A 52 4.21 2.15 4.01
CA ASP A 52 5.01 2.85 2.98
C ASP A 52 4.39 2.70 1.58
N ARG A 53 3.89 1.50 1.26
CA ARG A 53 3.16 1.27 0.01
C ARG A 53 1.89 2.13 -0.09
N LEU A 54 1.09 2.20 0.98
CA LEU A 54 -0.14 3.00 1.01
C LEU A 54 0.15 4.50 0.89
N ASP A 55 1.16 5.00 1.60
CA ASP A 55 1.58 6.39 1.53
C ASP A 55 2.01 6.74 0.10
N LYS A 56 2.78 5.84 -0.55
CA LYS A 56 3.16 5.97 -1.96
C LYS A 56 1.96 5.90 -2.91
N GLU A 57 1.00 5.01 -2.66
CA GLU A 57 -0.22 4.88 -3.46
C GLU A 57 -1.04 6.18 -3.41
N ILE A 58 -1.22 6.76 -2.23
CA ILE A 58 -1.93 8.02 -2.06
C ILE A 58 -1.20 9.13 -2.81
N ASP A 59 0.08 9.34 -2.50
CA ASP A 59 0.80 10.53 -2.97
C ASP A 59 1.12 10.48 -4.47
N LYS A 60 1.51 9.30 -4.98
CA LYS A 60 1.97 9.15 -6.37
C LYS A 60 0.87 8.78 -7.36
N LEU A 61 -0.25 8.21 -6.91
CA LEU A 61 -1.29 7.70 -7.80
C LEU A 61 -2.65 8.37 -7.54
N VAL A 62 -3.25 8.12 -6.38
CA VAL A 62 -4.66 8.48 -6.13
C VAL A 62 -4.83 10.00 -6.00
N LYS A 63 -3.98 10.67 -5.23
CA LYS A 63 -4.03 12.13 -5.07
C LYS A 63 -3.77 12.85 -6.39
N LYS A 64 -2.82 12.37 -7.19
CA LYS A 64 -2.55 12.92 -8.53
C LYS A 64 -3.75 12.79 -9.46
N LEU A 65 -4.31 11.59 -9.59
CA LEU A 65 -5.53 11.36 -10.38
C LEU A 65 -6.69 12.21 -9.88
N HIS A 66 -6.92 12.24 -8.56
CA HIS A 66 -8.01 13.00 -7.95
C HIS A 66 -7.86 14.51 -8.18
N SER A 67 -6.65 15.07 -8.03
CA SER A 67 -6.38 16.49 -8.23
C SER A 67 -6.66 16.98 -9.65
N LYS A 68 -6.65 16.07 -10.63
CA LYS A 68 -6.88 16.38 -12.03
C LYS A 68 -8.29 16.04 -12.50
N THR A 69 -9.15 15.50 -11.63
CA THR A 69 -10.54 15.09 -11.98
C THR A 69 -11.39 16.22 -12.56
N GLU A 70 -11.11 17.47 -12.16
CA GLU A 70 -11.78 18.70 -12.62
C GLU A 70 -11.14 19.30 -13.89
N TYR A 71 -9.96 18.82 -14.28
CA TYR A 71 -9.18 19.36 -15.38
C TYR A 71 -9.41 18.53 -16.66
N ASP A 72 -10.41 18.95 -17.43
CA ASP A 72 -10.82 18.27 -18.67
C ASP A 72 -9.72 18.23 -19.74
N ASN A 73 -8.77 19.18 -19.70
CA ASN A 73 -7.64 19.18 -20.60
C ASN A 73 -6.82 17.90 -20.46
N ILE A 74 -6.48 17.41 -19.27
CA ILE A 74 -5.63 16.21 -19.10
C ILE A 74 -6.27 14.94 -19.63
N PHE A 75 -7.61 14.89 -19.65
CA PHE A 75 -8.36 13.76 -20.18
C PHE A 75 -8.77 13.93 -21.65
N ARG A 76 -8.36 15.02 -22.31
CA ARG A 76 -8.65 15.26 -23.72
C ARG A 76 -8.03 14.17 -24.60
N LYS A 77 -8.77 13.80 -25.64
CA LYS A 77 -8.29 12.89 -26.68
C LYS A 77 -7.17 13.56 -27.47
N GLU A 78 -6.18 12.79 -27.90
CA GLU A 78 -5.13 13.29 -28.80
C GLU A 78 -5.77 13.64 -30.15
N ASN A 79 -5.86 14.94 -30.46
CA ASN A 79 -6.22 15.40 -31.79
C ASN A 79 -5.00 16.08 -32.42
N PRO A 80 -4.32 15.45 -33.40
CA PRO A 80 -3.11 16.00 -34.00
C PRO A 80 -3.35 17.29 -34.80
N TYR A 81 -4.61 17.69 -35.02
CA TYR A 81 -4.98 18.89 -35.79
C TYR A 81 -5.42 20.08 -34.92
N ASP A 82 -5.51 19.94 -33.59
CA ASP A 82 -5.87 21.05 -32.70
C ASP A 82 -4.76 22.12 -32.71
N GLY A 83 -5.05 23.33 -33.22
CA GLY A 83 -4.12 24.47 -33.22
C GLY A 83 -3.35 24.70 -34.52
N ILE A 84 -3.62 23.96 -35.59
CA ILE A 84 -3.05 24.24 -36.92
C ILE A 84 -3.64 25.55 -37.47
N GLY A 85 -2.78 26.56 -37.63
CA GLY A 85 -3.13 27.86 -38.25
C GLY A 85 -2.89 29.10 -37.40
N ASP A 86 -2.58 28.95 -36.10
CA ASP A 86 -2.36 30.07 -35.17
C ASP A 86 -1.11 29.80 -34.30
N PRO A 87 -0.02 30.57 -34.49
CA PRO A 87 1.27 30.29 -33.83
C PRO A 87 1.20 30.42 -32.30
N ASP A 88 0.36 31.31 -31.76
CA ASP A 88 0.17 31.47 -30.31
C ASP A 88 -0.64 30.33 -29.70
N LYS A 89 -1.57 29.75 -30.48
CA LYS A 89 -2.29 28.53 -30.08
C LYS A 89 -1.41 27.29 -30.19
N LYS A 90 -0.52 27.24 -31.17
CA LYS A 90 0.46 26.15 -31.33
C LYS A 90 1.39 26.05 -30.12
N HIS A 91 1.94 27.16 -29.64
CA HIS A 91 2.83 27.15 -28.48
C HIS A 91 2.13 26.71 -27.19
N ARG A 92 0.92 27.23 -26.91
CA ARG A 92 0.13 26.79 -25.75
C ARG A 92 -0.28 25.32 -25.83
N TYR A 93 -0.61 24.84 -27.02
CA TYR A 93 -0.97 23.44 -27.26
C TYR A 93 0.22 22.50 -27.03
N GLU A 94 1.42 22.86 -27.46
CA GLU A 94 2.64 22.08 -27.21
C GLU A 94 2.96 21.96 -25.70
N ILE A 95 2.71 23.01 -24.92
CA ILE A 95 2.89 22.98 -23.46
C ILE A 95 1.87 22.03 -22.81
N ASP A 96 0.58 22.14 -23.16
CA ASP A 96 -0.50 21.29 -22.62
C ASP A 96 -0.28 19.81 -22.95
N ILE A 97 0.18 19.50 -24.16
CA ILE A 97 0.54 18.14 -24.56
C ILE A 97 1.69 17.59 -23.72
N LYS A 98 2.76 18.38 -23.53
CA LYS A 98 3.91 17.93 -22.73
C LYS A 98 3.52 17.66 -21.28
N GLU A 99 2.69 18.52 -20.68
CA GLU A 99 2.18 18.32 -19.32
C GLU A 99 1.32 17.05 -19.24
N ARG A 100 0.44 16.84 -20.21
CA ARG A 100 -0.40 15.64 -20.32
C ARG A 100 0.42 14.36 -20.43
N TYR A 101 1.41 14.30 -21.33
CA TYR A 101 2.26 13.12 -21.48
C TYR A 101 3.04 12.82 -20.21
N ARG A 102 3.67 13.84 -19.61
CA ARG A 102 4.39 13.67 -18.34
C ARG A 102 3.45 13.14 -17.25
N PHE A 103 2.24 13.68 -17.14
CA PHE A 103 1.26 13.21 -16.19
C PHE A 103 0.93 11.73 -16.39
N TRP A 104 0.56 11.33 -17.61
CA TRP A 104 0.17 9.93 -17.88
C TRP A 104 1.33 8.95 -17.78
N ASP A 105 2.55 9.36 -18.11
CA ASP A 105 3.76 8.55 -17.89
C ASP A 105 3.99 8.29 -16.40
N GLU A 106 3.85 9.31 -15.56
CA GLU A 106 3.94 9.15 -14.11
C GLU A 106 2.83 8.23 -13.58
N ILE A 107 1.60 8.36 -14.05
CA ILE A 107 0.50 7.45 -13.69
C ILE A 107 0.82 6.02 -14.11
N LYS A 108 1.33 5.82 -15.33
CA LYS A 108 1.66 4.49 -15.88
C LYS A 108 2.78 3.81 -15.10
N GLN A 109 3.78 4.55 -14.63
CA GLN A 109 4.84 4.03 -13.77
C GLN A 109 4.31 3.63 -12.38
N ASN A 110 3.32 4.35 -11.86
CA ASN A 110 2.81 4.16 -10.49
C ASN A 110 1.51 3.33 -10.40
N LYS A 111 0.88 2.95 -11.51
CA LYS A 111 -0.39 2.20 -11.54
C LYS A 111 -0.37 0.87 -10.76
N TYR A 112 0.81 0.29 -10.56
CA TYR A 112 0.97 -0.96 -9.81
C TYR A 112 0.86 -0.79 -8.30
N LEU A 113 0.93 0.45 -7.80
CA LEU A 113 0.67 0.74 -6.39
C LEU A 113 -0.80 0.48 -6.04
N GLY A 114 -1.70 0.84 -6.95
CA GLY A 114 -3.15 0.73 -6.80
C GLY A 114 -3.70 -0.70 -6.92
N PRO A 115 -4.97 -0.90 -6.51
CA PRO A 115 -5.67 -2.16 -6.64
C PRO A 115 -5.96 -2.51 -8.10
N ASP A 116 -6.27 -3.79 -8.37
CA ASP A 116 -6.42 -4.29 -9.74
C ASP A 116 -7.53 -3.59 -10.52
N TYR A 117 -8.64 -3.21 -9.87
CA TYR A 117 -9.71 -2.47 -10.52
C TYR A 117 -9.25 -1.07 -10.98
N LEU A 118 -8.45 -0.37 -10.18
CA LEU A 118 -7.93 0.96 -10.54
C LEU A 118 -6.92 0.84 -11.67
N ARG A 119 -6.06 -0.18 -11.61
CA ARG A 119 -5.11 -0.48 -12.69
C ARG A 119 -5.82 -0.79 -14.01
N SER A 120 -6.87 -1.59 -13.95
CA SER A 120 -7.70 -1.92 -15.11
C SER A 120 -8.35 -0.68 -15.71
N ALA A 121 -8.91 0.21 -14.88
CA ALA A 121 -9.52 1.46 -15.34
C ALA A 121 -8.49 2.40 -15.98
N ILE A 122 -7.29 2.50 -15.41
CA ILE A 122 -6.17 3.27 -16.01
C ILE A 122 -5.79 2.70 -17.38
N ASP A 123 -5.61 1.38 -17.47
CA ASP A 123 -5.21 0.73 -18.73
C ASP A 123 -6.31 0.82 -19.79
N ASN A 124 -7.59 0.70 -19.39
CA ASN A 124 -8.72 0.92 -20.29
C ASN A 124 -8.75 2.35 -20.81
N TYR A 125 -8.60 3.35 -19.92
CA TYR A 125 -8.57 4.76 -20.32
C TYR A 125 -7.44 5.05 -21.32
N ILE A 126 -6.19 4.66 -20.99
CA ILE A 126 -5.02 4.89 -21.86
C ILE A 126 -5.21 4.20 -23.22
N LYS A 127 -5.76 2.98 -23.22
CA LYS A 127 -6.04 2.27 -24.46
C LYS A 127 -7.07 3.01 -25.30
N LYS A 128 -8.14 3.53 -24.69
CA LYS A 128 -9.24 4.22 -25.40
C LYS A 128 -8.89 5.65 -25.82
N SER A 129 -7.96 6.32 -25.15
CA SER A 129 -7.47 7.66 -25.57
C SER A 129 -6.66 7.61 -26.88
N GLN A 130 -6.09 6.45 -27.22
CA GLN A 130 -5.27 6.23 -28.42
C GLN A 130 -6.08 5.92 -29.69
N TYR A 131 -7.35 5.51 -29.59
CA TYR A 131 -8.16 5.20 -30.78
C TYR A 131 -8.73 6.49 -31.41
N GLY A 132 -8.44 6.68 -32.70
CA GLY A 132 -8.81 7.86 -33.50
C GLY A 132 -10.31 8.19 -33.57
N GLY A 133 -10.60 9.42 -34.01
CA GLY A 133 -11.93 10.07 -34.01
C GLY A 133 -13.07 9.26 -34.67
N GLY A 134 -14.26 9.38 -34.09
CA GLY A 134 -15.48 8.72 -34.53
C GLY A 134 -16.52 8.69 -33.40
N ARG A 135 -17.82 8.72 -33.73
CA ARG A 135 -18.91 8.84 -32.74
C ARG A 135 -18.87 7.75 -31.66
N ASP A 136 -18.48 6.53 -32.03
CA ASP A 136 -18.37 5.41 -31.09
C ASP A 136 -17.04 5.40 -30.34
N GLY A 137 -15.96 5.90 -30.95
CA GLY A 137 -14.67 6.11 -30.28
C GLY A 137 -14.77 7.16 -29.18
N ASP A 138 -15.52 8.23 -29.41
CA ASP A 138 -15.71 9.30 -28.42
C ASP A 138 -16.62 8.86 -27.27
N LYS A 139 -17.65 8.04 -27.55
CA LYS A 139 -18.45 7.38 -26.51
C LYS A 139 -17.60 6.43 -25.67
N ALA A 140 -16.78 5.59 -26.30
CA ALA A 140 -15.93 4.65 -25.59
C ALA A 140 -14.86 5.36 -24.74
N HIS A 141 -14.27 6.44 -25.26
CA HIS A 141 -13.34 7.28 -24.52
C HIS A 141 -14.03 7.95 -23.31
N LYS A 142 -15.22 8.52 -23.50
CA LYS A 142 -16.00 9.12 -22.41
C LYS A 142 -16.37 8.08 -21.34
N ALA A 143 -16.80 6.89 -21.74
CA ALA A 143 -17.11 5.80 -20.81
C ALA A 143 -15.87 5.38 -20.00
N ALA A 144 -14.72 5.20 -20.65
CA ALA A 144 -13.47 4.85 -19.97
C ALA A 144 -12.98 5.96 -19.03
N LYS A 145 -13.16 7.24 -19.40
CA LYS A 145 -12.91 8.37 -18.50
C LYS A 145 -13.79 8.29 -17.26
N THR A 146 -15.10 8.10 -17.42
CA THR A 146 -16.03 7.99 -16.30
C THR A 146 -15.65 6.83 -15.37
N GLU A 147 -15.38 5.65 -15.93
CA GLU A 147 -14.94 4.47 -15.17
C GLU A 147 -13.68 4.76 -14.35
N LEU A 148 -12.68 5.44 -14.94
CA LEU A 148 -11.46 5.82 -14.23
C LEU A 148 -11.73 6.82 -13.10
N LEU A 149 -12.59 7.82 -13.32
CA LEU A 149 -12.92 8.80 -12.29
C LEU A 149 -13.69 8.15 -11.13
N GLU A 150 -14.62 7.25 -11.43
CA GLU A 150 -15.36 6.47 -10.42
C GLU A 150 -14.43 5.56 -9.62
N ALA A 151 -13.54 4.82 -10.30
CA ALA A 151 -12.54 3.97 -9.65
C ALA A 151 -11.60 4.79 -8.76
N THR A 152 -11.18 5.97 -9.21
CA THR A 152 -10.33 6.88 -8.43
C THR A 152 -11.05 7.39 -7.18
N LYS A 153 -12.30 7.85 -7.32
CA LYS A 153 -13.12 8.32 -6.19
C LYS A 153 -13.38 7.21 -5.19
N LYS A 154 -13.73 6.01 -5.67
CA LYS A 154 -13.91 4.82 -4.83
C LYS A 154 -12.63 4.52 -4.03
N ARG A 155 -11.48 4.48 -4.70
CA ARG A 155 -10.21 4.19 -4.00
C ARG A 155 -9.83 5.28 -3.01
N TYR A 156 -10.09 6.54 -3.33
CA TYR A 156 -9.87 7.65 -2.41
C TYR A 156 -10.67 7.49 -1.12
N LEU A 157 -11.96 7.13 -1.21
CA LEU A 157 -12.81 6.85 -0.05
C LEU A 157 -12.32 5.63 0.74
N GLU A 158 -11.94 4.53 0.07
CA GLU A 158 -11.36 3.35 0.73
C GLU A 158 -10.11 3.73 1.52
N LEU A 159 -9.22 4.53 0.93
CA LEU A 159 -8.00 4.99 1.59
C LEU A 159 -8.29 5.91 2.77
N GLN A 160 -9.30 6.78 2.68
CA GLN A 160 -9.75 7.58 3.83
C GLN A 160 -10.21 6.70 4.98
N VAL A 161 -11.05 5.69 4.72
CA VAL A 161 -11.51 4.73 5.75
C VAL A 161 -10.34 3.91 6.32
N GLU A 162 -9.44 3.42 5.48
CA GLU A 162 -8.25 2.67 5.92
C GLU A 162 -7.30 3.53 6.77
N LEU A 163 -7.20 4.83 6.49
CA LEU A 163 -6.42 5.78 7.26
C LEU A 163 -7.13 6.13 8.57
N GLU A 164 -8.39 6.53 8.54
CA GLU A 164 -9.18 6.91 9.72
C GLU A 164 -9.32 5.76 10.72
N GLY A 165 -9.56 4.54 10.23
CA GLY A 165 -9.56 3.34 11.07
C GLY A 165 -8.21 3.13 11.76
N LYS A 166 -7.09 3.42 11.08
CA LYS A 166 -5.75 3.35 11.69
C LYS A 166 -5.51 4.51 12.67
N THR A 167 -5.97 5.73 12.37
CA THR A 167 -5.85 6.89 13.27
C THR A 167 -6.62 6.66 14.57
N TRP A 168 -7.82 6.08 14.49
CA TRP A 168 -8.62 5.69 15.65
C TRP A 168 -7.93 4.62 16.50
N ILE A 169 -7.37 3.57 15.88
CA ILE A 169 -6.61 2.52 16.59
C ILE A 169 -5.38 3.11 17.29
N ILE A 170 -4.62 3.98 16.61
CA ILE A 170 -3.44 4.64 17.18
C ILE A 170 -3.83 5.49 18.39
N LYS A 171 -4.91 6.28 18.28
CA LYS A 171 -5.42 7.10 19.39
C LYS A 171 -5.84 6.23 20.59
N LYS A 172 -6.61 5.17 20.34
CA LYS A 172 -7.02 4.21 21.38
C LYS A 172 -5.83 3.53 22.06
N CYS A 173 -4.82 3.13 21.28
CA CYS A 173 -3.58 2.55 21.80
C CYS A 173 -2.76 3.56 22.63
N SER A 174 -2.71 4.83 22.24
CA SER A 174 -2.05 5.86 23.06
C SER A 174 -2.79 6.10 24.38
N GLU A 175 -4.12 6.17 24.37
CA GLU A 175 -4.94 6.32 25.58
C GLU A 175 -4.75 5.13 26.54
N LEU A 176 -4.73 3.91 26.01
CA LEU A 176 -4.46 2.70 26.80
C LEU A 176 -3.04 2.69 27.37
N LYS A 177 -2.04 3.14 26.62
CA LYS A 177 -0.65 3.22 27.08
C LYS A 177 -0.49 4.23 28.22
N THR A 178 -1.15 5.39 28.13
CA THR A 178 -1.16 6.42 29.18
C THR A 178 -1.90 5.96 30.44
N LYS A 179 -2.98 5.19 30.29
CA LYS A 179 -3.68 4.55 31.43
C LYS A 179 -2.84 3.47 32.11
N LEU A 180 -2.06 2.71 31.34
CA LEU A 180 -1.16 1.70 31.90
C LEU A 180 0.02 2.32 32.65
N SER A 181 0.60 3.41 32.15
CA SER A 181 1.70 4.10 32.83
C SER A 181 1.26 4.73 34.14
N SER A 182 0.07 5.33 34.20
CA SER A 182 -0.47 5.92 35.44
C SER A 182 -0.88 4.87 36.49
N PHE A 183 -1.16 3.64 36.07
CA PHE A 183 -1.41 2.52 36.98
C PHE A 183 -0.10 1.99 37.61
N ARG A 184 0.99 1.99 36.84
CA ARG A 184 2.32 1.52 37.28
C ARG A 184 3.01 2.48 38.24
N GLU A 185 2.71 3.77 38.19
CA GLU A 185 3.22 4.78 39.14
C GLU A 185 2.45 4.79 40.48
N LYS A 186 1.30 4.11 40.54
CA LYS A 186 0.44 4.04 41.74
C LYS A 186 0.54 2.69 42.49
N SER A 187 1.35 1.75 42.01
CA SER A 187 1.65 0.47 42.67
C SER A 187 3.09 0.44 43.16
#